data_AF-A0A317Z5K6-F1
#
_entry.id   AF-A0A317Z5K6-F1
#
_cell.length_a   1.000
_cell.length_b   1.000
_cell.length_c   1.000
_cell.angle_alpha   90.00
_cell.angle_beta   90.00
_cell.angle_gamma   90.00
#
_symmetry.space_group_name_H-M   'P 1'
#
loop_
_entity.id
_entity.type
_entity.pdbx_description
1 polymer ?
#
loop_
_entity_poly.entity_id
_entity_poly.type
_entity_poly.pdbx_seq_one_letter_code
_entity_poly.pdbx_strand_id
1 'polypeptide(L)'
;KAATQSLKWAVDEMERRFKLFAHHHVRNISAFNNKVNYDQRIPKIVIVIDELADLMMMAPQDVEQSIARLAQKARACGIHMLVATQRPSVNVITGLIKANIPTRIAFMVSSSVDS
;
A
#
# COMPACT_ATOMS: atom_id res chain seq x y z
N LYS A 1 6.17 10.22 -12.68
CA LYS A 1 4.86 10.93 -12.65
C LYS A 1 3.68 9.97 -12.59
N ALA A 2 3.54 9.00 -13.51
CA ALA A 2 2.44 8.03 -13.48
C ALA A 2 2.38 7.19 -12.18
N ALA A 3 3.51 6.64 -11.73
CA ALA A 3 3.54 5.80 -10.51
C ALA A 3 3.11 6.53 -9.23
N THR A 4 3.57 7.77 -9.02
CA THR A 4 3.13 8.62 -7.90
C THR A 4 1.63 8.93 -7.97
N GLN A 5 1.10 9.15 -9.18
CA GLN A 5 -0.34 9.32 -9.39
C GLN A 5 -1.13 8.03 -9.09
N SER A 6 -0.60 6.85 -9.43
CA SER A 6 -1.21 5.56 -9.10
C SER A 6 -1.28 5.32 -7.59
N LEU A 7 -0.23 5.68 -6.84
CA LEU A 7 -0.24 5.62 -5.38
C LEU A 7 -1.26 6.58 -4.77
N LYS A 8 -1.34 7.80 -5.30
CA LYS A 8 -2.37 8.77 -4.89
C LYS A 8 -3.78 8.26 -5.19
N TRP A 9 -4.00 7.68 -6.36
CA TRP A 9 -5.28 7.06 -6.70
C TRP A 9 -5.64 5.93 -5.74
N ALA A 10 -4.67 5.09 -5.34
CA ALA A 10 -4.91 4.03 -4.38
C ALA A 10 -5.33 4.57 -3.00
N VAL A 11 -4.75 5.69 -2.59
CA VAL A 11 -5.14 6.42 -1.37
C VAL A 11 -6.57 6.95 -1.49
N ASP A 12 -6.92 7.56 -2.63
CA ASP A 12 -8.26 8.10 -2.87
C ASP A 12 -9.32 6.98 -2.95
N GLU A 13 -8.99 5.85 -3.58
CA GLU A 13 -9.85 4.66 -3.64
C GLU A 13 -10.05 4.06 -2.24
N MET A 14 -9.01 4.02 -1.41
CA MET A 14 -9.12 3.63 -0.01
C MET A 14 -10.12 4.52 0.74
N GLU A 15 -10.02 5.85 0.59
CA GLU A 15 -10.96 6.78 1.20
C GLU A 15 -12.39 6.61 0.70
N ARG A 16 -12.56 6.42 -0.62
CA ARG A 16 -13.86 6.16 -1.24
C ARG A 16 -14.50 4.90 -0.65
N ARG A 17 -13.73 3.82 -0.49
CA ARG A 17 -14.20 2.58 0.15
C ARG A 17 -14.57 2.79 1.62
N PHE A 18 -13.81 3.58 2.38
CA PHE A 18 -14.20 3.91 3.76
C PHE A 18 -15.54 4.62 3.84
N LYS A 19 -15.78 5.62 2.97
CA LYS A 19 -17.08 6.31 2.90
C LYS A 19 -18.20 5.35 2.53
N LEU A 20 -17.97 4.50 1.54
CA LEU A 20 -18.92 3.47 1.11
C LEU A 20 -19.26 2.50 2.25
N PHE A 21 -18.26 2.03 3.00
CA PHE A 21 -18.48 1.13 4.13
C PHE A 21 -19.27 1.81 5.26
N ALA A 22 -18.98 3.08 5.54
CA ALA A 22 -19.72 3.86 6.52
C ALA A 22 -21.21 3.99 6.15
N HIS A 23 -21.52 4.33 4.88
CA HIS A 23 -22.90 4.39 4.39
C HIS A 23 -23.63 3.05 4.53
N HIS A 24 -22.94 1.93 4.29
CA HIS A 24 -23.51 0.59 4.41
C HIS A 24 -23.44 0.02 5.84
N HIS A 25 -22.92 0.76 6.81
CA HIS A 25 -22.76 0.34 8.21
C HIS A 25 -21.95 -0.97 8.34
N VAL A 26 -20.88 -1.09 7.55
CA VAL A 26 -19.97 -2.25 7.55
C VAL A 26 -18.54 -1.80 7.85
N ARG A 27 -17.70 -2.72 8.33
CA ARG A 27 -16.33 -2.39 8.78
C ARG A 27 -15.24 -2.73 7.78
N ASN A 28 -15.53 -3.54 6.76
CA ASN A 28 -14.51 -4.02 5.81
C ASN A 28 -15.15 -4.50 4.50
N ILE A 29 -14.29 -4.73 3.50
CA ILE A 29 -14.67 -5.19 2.17
C ILE A 29 -15.46 -6.50 2.16
N SER A 30 -15.11 -7.46 3.02
CA SER A 30 -15.80 -8.76 3.07
C SER A 30 -17.24 -8.59 3.55
N ALA A 31 -17.43 -7.80 4.62
CA ALA A 31 -18.75 -7.47 5.13
C ALA A 31 -19.58 -6.66 4.12
N PHE A 32 -18.94 -5.74 3.38
CA PHE A 32 -19.60 -5.02 2.29
C PHE A 32 -20.07 -5.98 1.18
N ASN A 33 -19.17 -6.79 0.63
CA ASN A 33 -19.46 -7.71 -0.47
C ASN A 33 -20.49 -8.80 -0.12
N ASN A 34 -20.58 -9.18 1.15
CA ASN A 34 -21.60 -10.12 1.63
C ASN A 34 -22.99 -9.47 1.79
N LYS A 35 -23.05 -8.14 1.95
CA LYS A 35 -24.30 -7.39 2.16
C LYS A 35 -24.94 -6.91 0.86
N VAL A 36 -24.14 -6.67 -0.17
CA VAL A 36 -24.60 -6.15 -1.47
C VAL A 36 -24.80 -7.25 -2.51
N ASN A 37 -25.53 -6.93 -3.57
CA ASN A 37 -25.70 -7.80 -4.72
C ASN A 37 -24.37 -8.01 -5.47
N TYR A 38 -24.28 -9.09 -6.25
CA TYR A 38 -23.04 -9.50 -6.92
C TYR A 38 -22.45 -8.41 -7.83
N ASP A 39 -23.31 -7.68 -8.54
CA ASP A 39 -22.97 -6.56 -9.45
C ASP A 39 -22.41 -5.33 -8.72
N GLN A 40 -22.69 -5.19 -7.42
CA GLN A 40 -22.21 -4.08 -6.58
C GLN A 40 -20.94 -4.43 -5.80
N ARG A 41 -20.49 -5.69 -5.86
CA ARG A 41 -19.27 -6.12 -5.15
C ARG A 41 -18.06 -5.40 -5.71
N ILE A 42 -17.15 -5.03 -4.81
CA ILE A 42 -15.88 -4.42 -5.17
C ILE A 42 -14.73 -5.43 -5.02
N PRO A 43 -13.74 -5.43 -5.92
CA PRO A 43 -12.63 -6.37 -5.86
C PRO A 43 -11.60 -5.95 -4.80
N LYS A 44 -10.83 -6.93 -4.30
CA LYS A 44 -9.56 -6.63 -3.61
C LYS A 44 -8.54 -6.10 -4.63
N ILE A 45 -7.67 -5.20 -4.20
CA ILE A 45 -6.62 -4.61 -5.04
C ILE A 45 -5.26 -5.02 -4.46
N VAL A 46 -4.36 -5.46 -5.33
CA VAL A 46 -2.95 -5.70 -4.99
C VAL A 46 -2.11 -4.72 -5.80
N ILE A 47 -1.30 -3.92 -5.11
CA ILE A 47 -0.34 -2.98 -5.69
C ILE A 47 1.02 -3.64 -5.60
N VAL A 48 1.72 -3.76 -6.73
CA VAL A 48 3.07 -4.31 -6.79
C VAL A 48 4.02 -3.23 -7.27
N ILE A 49 5.04 -2.96 -6.46
CA ILE A 49 6.15 -2.06 -6.80
C ILE A 49 7.39 -2.93 -6.89
N ASP A 50 7.95 -3.09 -8.09
CA ASP A 50 9.11 -3.94 -8.33
C ASP A 50 10.42 -3.28 -7.83
N GLU A 51 10.53 -1.96 -7.97
CA GLU A 51 11.68 -1.20 -7.49
C GLU A 51 11.23 0.10 -6.80
N LEU A 52 11.18 0.07 -5.48
CA LEU A 52 10.84 1.23 -4.65
C LEU A 52 11.88 2.34 -4.76
N ALA A 53 13.17 2.01 -4.94
CA ALA A 53 14.23 3.00 -4.95
C ALA A 53 14.03 4.05 -6.06
N ASP A 54 13.57 3.62 -7.24
CA ASP A 54 13.30 4.52 -8.36
C ASP A 54 12.23 5.55 -8.01
N LEU A 55 11.18 5.13 -7.29
CA LEU A 55 10.13 6.03 -6.82
C LEU A 55 10.65 6.99 -5.75
N MET A 56 11.45 6.49 -4.82
CA MET A 56 12.04 7.28 -3.74
C MET A 56 13.07 8.31 -4.26
N MET A 57 13.75 8.05 -5.37
CA MET A 57 14.66 9.01 -6.00
C MET A 57 13.91 10.12 -6.75
N MET A 58 12.72 9.84 -7.27
CA MET A 58 11.92 10.83 -8.02
C MET A 58 11.06 11.72 -7.13
N ALA A 59 10.39 11.15 -6.13
CA ALA A 59 9.40 11.85 -5.30
C ALA A 59 9.30 11.23 -3.89
N PRO A 60 10.36 11.32 -3.08
CA PRO A 60 10.45 10.59 -1.80
C PRO A 60 9.30 10.92 -0.85
N GLN A 61 8.98 12.20 -0.68
CA GLN A 61 7.94 12.65 0.25
C GLN A 61 6.56 12.11 -0.13
N ASP A 62 6.15 12.26 -1.40
CA ASP A 62 4.84 11.83 -1.88
C ASP A 62 4.69 10.30 -1.79
N VAL A 63 5.76 9.57 -2.13
CA VAL A 63 5.79 8.10 -2.11
C VAL A 63 5.70 7.59 -0.68
N GLU A 64 6.53 8.12 0.22
CA GLU A 64 6.55 7.73 1.62
C GLU A 64 5.22 8.03 2.31
N GLN A 65 4.64 9.21 2.08
CA GLN A 65 3.33 9.57 2.63
C GLN A 65 2.22 8.64 2.13
N SER A 66 2.22 8.32 0.83
CA SER A 66 1.22 7.43 0.24
C SER A 66 1.36 6.00 0.77
N ILE A 67 2.58 5.48 0.83
CA ILE A 67 2.89 4.14 1.38
C ILE A 67 2.46 4.05 2.84
N ALA A 68 2.82 5.03 3.67
CA ALA A 68 2.44 5.06 5.09
C ALA A 68 0.92 5.06 5.25
N ARG A 69 0.21 5.92 4.49
CA ARG A 69 -1.24 6.06 4.56
C ARG A 69 -1.98 4.80 4.13
N LEU A 70 -1.52 4.16 3.06
CA LEU A 70 -2.04 2.87 2.60
C LEU A 70 -1.77 1.79 3.65
N ALA A 71 -0.52 1.61 4.07
CA ALA A 71 -0.14 0.56 5.01
C ALA A 71 -0.91 0.62 6.34
N GLN A 72 -1.23 1.83 6.84
CA GLN A 72 -2.00 2.01 8.07
C GLN A 72 -3.48 1.64 7.98
N LYS A 73 -4.12 1.89 6.84
CA LYS A 73 -5.60 1.92 6.75
C LYS A 73 -6.19 0.99 5.69
N ALA A 74 -5.40 0.56 4.71
CA ALA A 74 -5.86 -0.14 3.51
C ALA A 74 -6.40 -1.56 3.77
N ARG A 75 -6.00 -2.21 4.87
CA ARG A 75 -6.39 -3.59 5.21
C ARG A 75 -7.90 -3.80 5.18
N ALA A 76 -8.67 -2.92 5.81
CA ALA A 76 -10.13 -3.04 5.85
C ALA A 76 -10.78 -2.81 4.47
N CYS A 77 -10.14 -1.96 3.65
CA CYS A 77 -10.53 -1.64 2.28
C CYS A 77 -10.19 -2.74 1.27
N GLY A 78 -9.45 -3.78 1.68
CA GLY A 78 -9.01 -4.86 0.79
C GLY A 78 -7.97 -4.39 -0.24
N ILE A 79 -7.17 -3.38 0.10
CA ILE A 79 -6.05 -2.92 -0.71
C ILE A 79 -4.77 -3.39 -0.02
N HIS A 80 -3.93 -4.12 -0.75
CA HIS A 80 -2.69 -4.72 -0.26
C HIS A 80 -1.54 -4.29 -1.14
N MET A 81 -0.33 -4.26 -0.58
CA MET A 81 0.85 -3.78 -1.28
C MET A 81 2.00 -4.77 -1.12
N LEU A 82 2.67 -5.06 -2.22
CA LEU A 82 3.94 -5.78 -2.30
C LEU A 82 4.98 -4.78 -2.81
N VAL A 83 6.01 -4.54 -2.00
CA VAL A 83 7.07 -3.58 -2.31
C VAL A 83 8.38 -4.33 -2.35
N ALA A 84 9.06 -4.26 -3.49
CA ALA A 84 10.38 -4.82 -3.71
C ALA A 84 11.38 -3.70 -3.99
N THR A 85 12.64 -3.98 -3.69
CA THR A 85 13.78 -3.13 -4.03
C THR A 85 15.04 -3.97 -3.99
N GLN A 86 16.00 -3.66 -4.85
CA GLN A 86 17.35 -4.21 -4.79
C GLN A 86 18.30 -3.32 -3.98
N ARG A 87 17.84 -2.16 -3.49
CA ARG A 87 18.65 -1.18 -2.76
C ARG A 87 18.16 -1.07 -1.30
N PRO A 88 18.55 -2.00 -0.40
CA PRO A 88 18.10 -2.05 0.99
C PRO A 88 18.72 -0.96 1.89
N SER A 89 18.92 0.25 1.36
CA SER A 89 19.48 1.39 2.08
C SER A 89 18.46 2.09 2.96
N VAL A 90 18.92 2.79 4.00
CA VAL A 90 18.08 3.62 4.90
C VAL A 90 17.33 4.72 4.15
N ASN A 91 17.87 5.18 3.02
CA ASN A 91 17.25 6.21 2.17
C ASN A 91 16.07 5.68 1.34
N VAL A 92 16.01 4.36 1.11
CA VAL A 92 14.93 3.70 0.37
C VAL A 92 13.95 3.06 1.35
N ILE A 93 14.45 2.28 2.31
CA ILE A 93 13.67 1.61 3.35
C ILE A 93 13.73 2.45 4.63
N THR A 94 13.06 3.60 4.58
CA THR A 94 13.05 4.58 5.67
C THR A 94 12.43 4.04 6.95
N GLY A 95 12.63 4.76 8.05
CA GLY A 95 11.98 4.43 9.34
C GLY A 95 10.45 4.38 9.24
N LEU A 96 9.83 5.29 8.48
CA LEU A 96 8.37 5.32 8.31
C LEU A 96 7.87 4.13 7.50
N ILE A 97 8.58 3.71 6.45
CA ILE A 97 8.21 2.51 5.70
C ILE A 97 8.31 1.28 6.61
N LYS A 98 9.41 1.14 7.37
CA LYS A 98 9.57 0.03 8.32
C LYS A 98 8.49 0.01 9.40
N ALA A 99 8.10 1.17 9.92
CA ALA A 99 7.07 1.27 10.95
C ALA A 99 5.69 0.79 10.48
N ASN A 100 5.38 0.92 9.18
CA ASN A 100 4.05 0.60 8.65
C ASN A 100 3.99 -0.73 7.88
N ILE A 101 5.13 -1.30 7.45
CA ILE A 101 5.18 -2.59 6.75
C ILE A 101 5.92 -3.61 7.64
N PRO A 102 5.19 -4.41 8.45
CA PRO A 102 5.80 -5.36 9.38
C PRO A 102 6.27 -6.65 8.70
N THR A 103 5.56 -7.10 7.65
CA THR A 103 5.91 -8.32 6.92
C THR A 103 7.05 -8.03 5.95
N ARG A 104 8.17 -8.76 6.10
CA ARG A 104 9.36 -8.60 5.26
C ARG A 104 9.86 -9.96 4.78
N ILE A 105 10.37 -9.97 3.56
CA ILE A 105 11.06 -11.11 2.96
C ILE A 105 12.38 -10.55 2.45
N ALA A 106 13.49 -11.08 2.94
CA ALA A 106 14.82 -10.76 2.46
C ALA A 106 15.34 -11.96 1.66
N PHE A 107 15.79 -11.71 0.43
CA PHE A 107 16.59 -12.66 -0.33
C PHE A 107 18.07 -12.46 0.01
N MET A 108 18.97 -13.17 -0.67
CA MET A 108 20.41 -13.01 -0.46
C MET A 108 20.83 -11.54 -0.66
N VAL A 109 21.51 -10.98 0.35
CA VAL A 109 22.02 -9.60 0.35
C VAL A 109 23.55 -9.59 0.43
N SER A 110 24.17 -8.50 -0.02
CA SER A 110 25.62 -8.33 -0.13
C SER A 110 26.35 -8.23 1.21
N SER A 111 25.66 -7.81 2.28
CA SER A 111 26.28 -7.60 3.59
C SER A 111 25.31 -7.87 4.75
N SER A 112 25.85 -8.07 5.94
CA SER A 112 25.04 -8.20 7.17
C SER A 112 24.33 -6.92 7.58
N VAL A 113 24.77 -5.75 7.09
CA VAL A 113 24.13 -4.45 7.34
C VAL A 113 22.88 -4.27 6.46
N ASP A 114 22.85 -4.93 5.31
CA ASP A 114 21.73 -4.93 4.36
C ASP A 114 20.65 -5.97 4.70
N SER A 115 20.89 -6.83 5.70
CA SER A 115 19.98 -7.88 6.19
C SER A 115 19.14 -7.43 7.38
#